data_AF-A0AAU6VDL6-F1
#
_entry.id   AF-A0AAU6VDL6-F1
#
_cell.length_a   1.000
_cell.length_b   1.000
_cell.length_c   1.000
_cell.angle_alpha   90.00
_cell.angle_beta   90.00
_cell.angle_gamma   90.00
#
_symmetry.space_group_name_H-M   'P 1'
#
loop_
_entity.id
_entity.type
_entity.pdbx_description
1 polymer ?
#
loop_
_entity_poly.entity_id
_entity_poly.type
_entity_poly.pdbx_seq_one_letter_code
_entity_poly.pdbx_strand_id
1 'polypeptide(L)' 'MLKKNIELDDIEDGLKHVSDMASELYAELVDLGLNEAAKKAERLAYMSWMITKLDCKADKQESSAVISAIKHG' A
#
# COMPACT_ATOMS: atom_id res chain seq x y z
N MET A 1 23.37 8.20 13.95
CA MET A 1 22.04 7.95 13.36
C MET A 1 21.58 6.58 13.80
N LEU A 2 20.51 6.49 14.59
CA LEU A 2 19.85 5.21 14.85
C LEU A 2 19.21 4.76 13.53
N LYS A 3 19.72 3.69 12.92
CA LYS A 3 19.00 2.98 11.87
C LYS A 3 17.74 2.43 12.53
N LYS A 4 16.58 3.06 12.29
CA LYS A 4 15.31 2.46 12.66
C LYS A 4 15.14 1.23 11.76
N ASN A 5 14.97 0.07 12.38
CA ASN A 5 14.40 -1.07 11.68
C ASN A 5 12.97 -0.66 11.34
N ILE A 6 12.67 -0.54 10.06
CA ILE A 6 11.31 -0.32 9.57
C ILE A 6 10.74 -1.71 9.35
N GLU A 7 9.68 -2.05 10.07
CA GLU A 7 8.99 -3.34 9.92
C GLU A 7 8.02 -3.28 8.73
N LEU A 8 7.60 -4.43 8.21
CA LEU A 8 6.64 -4.47 7.08
C LEU A 8 5.31 -3.81 7.47
N ASP A 9 4.86 -4.01 8.71
CA ASP A 9 3.67 -3.37 9.27
C ASP A 9 3.78 -1.83 9.24
N ASP A 10 4.96 -1.27 9.52
CA ASP A 10 5.19 0.18 9.43
C ASP A 10 5.06 0.69 7.98
N ILE A 11 5.42 -0.13 6.99
CA ILE A 11 5.28 0.17 5.57
C ILE A 11 3.82 0.10 5.14
N GLU A 12 3.08 -0.92 5.58
CA GLU A 12 1.64 -1.05 5.31
C GLU A 12 0.85 0.14 5.88
N ASP A 13 1.11 0.51 7.13
CA ASP A 13 0.48 1.66 7.77
C ASP A 13 0.84 2.98 7.07
N GLY A 14 2.11 3.14 6.67
CA GLY A 14 2.56 4.29 5.89
C GLY A 14 1.87 4.39 4.52
N LEU A 15 1.73 3.28 3.80
CA LEU A 15 1.07 3.24 2.49
C LEU A 15 -0.44 3.48 2.61
N LYS A 16 -1.08 2.94 3.65
CA LYS A 16 -2.49 3.21 3.93
C LYS A 16 -2.70 4.70 4.18
N HIS A 17 -1.87 5.32 5.02
CA HIS A 17 -1.94 6.75 5.30
C HIS A 17 -1.77 7.61 4.04
N VAL A 18 -0.83 7.24 3.15
CA VAL A 18 -0.65 7.91 1.84
C VAL A 18 -1.89 7.76 0.96
N SER A 19 -2.53 6.60 0.97
CA SER A 19 -3.76 6.34 0.21
C SER A 19 -4.93 7.21 0.69
N ASP A 20 -5.08 7.35 2.00
CA ASP A 20 -6.11 8.18 2.63
C ASP A 20 -5.91 9.66 2.27
N MET A 21 -4.69 10.20 2.46
CA MET A 21 -4.37 11.59 2.10
C MET A 21 -4.57 11.88 0.60
N ALA A 22 -4.21 10.93 -0.27
CA ALA A 22 -4.40 11.09 -1.70
C ALA A 22 -5.89 11.12 -2.09
N SER A 23 -6.73 10.40 -1.33
CA SER A 23 -8.18 10.37 -1.52
C SER A 23 -8.84 11.66 -1.02
N GLU A 24 -8.39 12.20 0.11
CA GLU A 24 -8.80 13.52 0.62
C GLU A 24 -8.42 14.63 -0.38
N LEU A 25 -7.16 14.63 -0.85
CA LEU A 25 -6.68 15.58 -1.84
C LEU A 25 -7.47 15.47 -3.15
N TYR A 26 -7.85 14.26 -3.59
CA TYR A 26 -8.71 14.09 -4.75
C TYR A 26 -10.04 14.83 -4.58
N ALA A 27 -10.72 14.64 -3.43
CA ALA A 27 -12.01 15.27 -3.16
C ALA A 27 -11.91 16.81 -3.18
N GLU A 28 -10.89 17.37 -2.52
CA GLU A 28 -10.64 18.82 -2.52
C GLU A 28 -10.39 19.38 -3.93
N LEU A 29 -9.61 18.65 -4.75
CA LEU A 29 -9.30 19.08 -6.11
C LEU A 29 -10.51 18.99 -7.04
N VAL A 30 -11.39 18.01 -6.84
CA VAL A 30 -12.67 17.92 -7.55
C VAL A 30 -13.57 19.10 -7.20
N ASP A 31 -13.70 19.43 -5.92
CA ASP A 31 -14.51 20.57 -5.44
C ASP A 31 -13.99 21.91 -5.99
N LEU A 32 -12.68 22.04 -6.19
CA LEU A 32 -12.05 23.21 -6.81
C LEU A 32 -12.10 23.21 -8.35
N GLY A 33 -12.65 22.16 -8.99
CA GLY A 33 -12.70 22.01 -10.44
C GLY A 33 -11.35 21.71 -11.11
N LEU A 34 -10.34 21.32 -10.33
CA LEU A 34 -8.98 21.02 -10.78
C LEU A 34 -8.84 19.56 -11.24
N ASN A 35 -9.63 19.17 -12.23
CA ASN A 35 -9.81 17.77 -12.65
C ASN A 35 -8.51 17.04 -13.04
N GLU A 36 -7.54 17.72 -13.66
CA GLU A 36 -6.25 17.09 -14.02
C GLU A 36 -5.34 16.86 -12.82
N ALA A 37 -5.44 17.69 -11.78
CA ALA A 37 -4.75 17.47 -10.52
C ALA A 37 -5.42 16.34 -9.72
N ALA A 38 -6.77 16.32 -9.70
CA ALA A 38 -7.54 15.26 -9.05
C ALA A 38 -7.16 13.87 -9.60
N LYS A 39 -7.14 13.68 -10.92
CA LYS A 39 -6.71 12.40 -11.56
C LYS A 39 -5.31 11.94 -11.12
N LYS A 40 -4.40 12.87 -10.81
CA LYS A 40 -3.06 12.52 -10.31
C LYS A 40 -3.12 12.03 -8.86
N ALA A 41 -3.95 12.67 -8.02
CA ALA A 41 -4.19 12.23 -6.65
C ALA A 41 -4.84 10.83 -6.61
N GLU A 42 -5.83 10.57 -7.46
CA GLU A 42 -6.46 9.25 -7.61
C GLU A 42 -5.45 8.16 -7.99
N ARG A 43 -4.55 8.44 -8.96
CA ARG A 43 -3.47 7.51 -9.31
C ARG A 43 -2.54 7.22 -8.13
N LEU A 44 -2.25 8.23 -7.32
CA LEU A 44 -1.40 8.10 -6.15
C LEU A 44 -2.05 7.18 -5.11
N ALA A 45 -3.34 7.38 -4.84
CA ALA A 45 -4.12 6.52 -3.95
C ALA A 45 -4.13 5.06 -4.45
N TYR A 46 -4.35 4.86 -5.75
CA TYR A 46 -4.39 3.54 -6.37
C TYR A 46 -3.04 2.81 -6.30
N MET A 47 -1.92 3.50 -6.59
CA MET A 47 -0.59 2.89 -6.49
C MET A 47 -0.27 2.46 -5.06
N SER A 48 -0.59 3.32 -4.08
CA SER A 48 -0.37 3.00 -2.66
C SER A 48 -1.15 1.74 -2.24
N TRP A 49 -2.40 1.64 -2.67
CA TRP A 49 -3.24 0.46 -2.43
C TRP A 49 -2.70 -0.81 -3.11
N MET A 50 -2.27 -0.72 -4.37
CA MET A 50 -1.72 -1.88 -5.09
C MET A 50 -0.45 -2.41 -4.44
N ILE A 51 0.45 -1.53 -3.99
CA ILE A 51 1.69 -1.93 -3.32
C ILE A 51 1.35 -2.68 -2.02
N THR A 52 0.44 -2.12 -1.22
CA THR A 52 -0.07 -2.77 0.00
C THR A 52 -0.66 -4.16 -0.30
N LYS A 53 -1.41 -4.32 -1.40
CA LYS A 53 -2.03 -5.61 -1.77
C LYS A 53 -1.07 -6.64 -2.35
N LEU A 54 -0.01 -6.22 -3.03
CA LEU A 54 1.00 -7.12 -3.58
C LEU A 54 1.84 -7.72 -2.45
N ASP A 55 2.12 -6.95 -1.41
CA ASP A 55 2.85 -7.41 -0.23
C ASP A 55 2.07 -8.49 0.54
N CYS A 56 0.77 -8.24 0.80
CA CYS A 56 -0.15 -9.22 1.38
C CYS A 56 -0.25 -10.55 0.58
N LYS A 57 0.16 -10.59 -0.69
CA LYS A 57 0.19 -11.81 -1.51
C LYS A 57 1.56 -12.50 -1.50
N ALA A 58 2.65 -11.75 -1.36
CA ALA A 58 4.00 -12.30 -1.22
C ALA A 58 4.12 -13.13 0.07
N ASP A 59 3.61 -12.61 1.18
CA ASP A 59 3.60 -13.31 2.48
C ASP A 59 2.81 -14.64 2.47
N LYS A 60 1.74 -14.71 1.65
CA LYS A 60 0.93 -15.93 1.51
C LYS A 60 1.60 -17.00 0.67
N GLN A 61 2.50 -16.63 -0.25
CA GLN A 61 3.26 -17.60 -1.05
C GLN A 61 4.38 -18.26 -0.24
N GLU A 62 5.12 -17.51 0.58
CA GLU A 62 6.16 -18.10 1.45
C GLU A 62 5.55 -19.05 2.50
N SER A 63 4.43 -18.65 3.12
CA SER A 63 3.71 -19.49 4.08
C SER A 63 3.21 -20.82 3.47
N SER A 64 2.78 -20.80 2.20
CA SER A 64 2.31 -22.00 1.49
C SER A 64 3.44 -22.99 1.20
N ALA A 65 4.65 -22.51 0.89
CA ALA A 65 5.80 -23.36 0.61
C ALA A 65 6.28 -24.09 1.87
N VAL A 66 6.32 -23.39 3.01
CA VAL A 66 6.72 -23.96 4.31
C VAL A 66 5.73 -25.04 4.77
N ILE A 67 4.42 -24.80 4.66
CA ILE A 67 3.39 -25.79 5.05
C ILE A 67 3.48 -27.05 4.15
N SER A 68 3.78 -26.88 2.86
CA SER A 68 3.94 -28.01 1.93
C SER A 68 5.16 -28.87 2.29
N ALA A 69 6.29 -28.24 2.65
CA ALA A 69 7.52 -28.91 3.04
C ALA A 69 7.37 -29.71 4.36
N ILE A 70 6.62 -29.19 5.34
CA ILE A 70 6.35 -29.88 6.61
C ILE A 70 5.43 -31.10 6.43
N LYS A 71 4.50 -31.06 5.47
CA LYS A 71 3.54 -32.17 5.25
C LYS A 71 4.11 -33.36 4.47
N HIS A 72 5.19 -33.17 3.73
CA HIS A 72 5.76 -34.18 2.84
C HIS A 72 7.23 -34.54 3.16
N GLY A 73 7.79 -33.98 4.23
CA GLY A 73 9.11 -34.32 4.77
C GLY A 73 9.04 -35.32 5.92
#